data_AF-A0A964B5K1-F1
#
_entry.id   AF-A0A964B5K1-F1
#
_cell.length_a   1.000
_cell.length_b   1.000
_cell.length_c   1.000
_cell.angle_alpha   90.00
_cell.angle_beta   90.00
_cell.angle_gamma   90.00
#
_symmetry.space_group_name_H-M   'P 1'
#
loop_
_entity.id
_entity.type
_entity.pdbx_description
1 polymer ?
#
loop_
_entity_poly.entity_id
_entity_poly.type
_entity_poly.pdbx_seq_one_letter_code
_entity_poly.pdbx_strand_id
1 'polypeptide(L)'
;MLDVTSTSVRAYCDLQGYEYETFRGLKVGSRPQDATYNRIALLNESLDAGFDGWLVFLDTDAFVVDLDFDLDAYLTRHSDRALVLRPSIPGAQDAWRVNVGVLLVNASHPLAVRAMRVWRRLLRVARATGQLSLPWRYALVDDQKLLQFHLMASPATRRAIHYEDPALINGADATFIAHYLLSDIPDLDMRVAMIAARIDRAFAEAGVDPAPWRT
;
A
#
# COMPACT_ATOMS: atom_id res chain seq x y z
N MET A 1 13.98 -7.63 -3.44
CA MET A 1 12.60 -7.48 -2.94
C MET A 1 11.69 -6.97 -4.03
N LEU A 2 11.77 -5.68 -4.42
CA LEU A 2 10.91 -5.10 -5.46
C LEU A 2 10.92 -5.85 -6.80
N ASP A 3 12.09 -6.32 -7.28
CA ASP A 3 12.17 -7.08 -8.54
C ASP A 3 11.30 -8.36 -8.50
N VAL A 4 11.27 -9.03 -7.35
CA VAL A 4 10.52 -10.27 -7.17
C VAL A 4 9.03 -9.97 -7.02
N THR A 5 8.67 -9.05 -6.13
CA THR A 5 7.25 -8.74 -5.84
C THR A 5 6.54 -8.08 -7.01
N SER A 6 7.24 -7.23 -7.76
CA SER A 6 6.69 -6.59 -8.95
C SER A 6 6.32 -7.56 -10.07
N THR A 7 6.85 -8.80 -10.07
CA THR A 7 6.55 -9.78 -11.12
C THR A 7 5.04 -10.09 -11.19
N SER A 8 4.42 -10.45 -10.07
CA SER A 8 2.96 -10.74 -10.08
C SER A 8 2.12 -9.48 -10.18
N VAL A 9 2.58 -8.34 -9.64
CA VAL A 9 1.85 -7.07 -9.75
C VAL A 9 1.81 -6.59 -11.21
N ARG A 10 2.95 -6.62 -11.92
CA ARG A 10 3.01 -6.28 -13.34
C ARG A 10 2.14 -7.20 -14.17
N ALA A 11 2.21 -8.51 -13.91
CA ALA A 11 1.38 -9.48 -14.61
C ALA A 11 -0.10 -9.22 -14.39
N TYR A 12 -0.52 -9.00 -13.14
CA TYR A 12 -1.90 -8.68 -12.81
C TYR A 12 -2.37 -7.40 -13.52
N CYS A 13 -1.58 -6.33 -13.47
CA CYS A 13 -1.91 -5.09 -14.16
C CYS A 13 -2.03 -5.30 -15.69
N ASP A 14 -1.10 -6.02 -16.30
CA ASP A 14 -1.09 -6.27 -17.75
C ASP A 14 -2.28 -7.13 -18.19
N LEU A 15 -2.57 -8.22 -17.47
CA LEU A 15 -3.69 -9.13 -17.74
C LEU A 15 -5.05 -8.45 -17.59
N GLN A 16 -5.18 -7.53 -16.62
CA GLN A 16 -6.44 -6.86 -16.31
C GLN A 16 -6.57 -5.47 -16.96
N GLY A 17 -5.55 -5.00 -17.69
CA GLY A 17 -5.57 -3.70 -18.36
C GLY A 17 -5.40 -2.49 -17.43
N TYR A 18 -4.77 -2.66 -16.27
CA TYR A 18 -4.45 -1.56 -15.35
C TYR A 18 -3.09 -0.94 -15.65
N GLU A 19 -2.96 0.36 -15.34
CA GLU A 19 -1.67 1.04 -15.36
C GLU A 19 -0.81 0.58 -14.17
N TYR A 20 0.47 0.33 -14.44
CA TYR A 20 1.46 -0.02 -13.42
C TYR A 20 2.54 1.06 -13.34
N GLU A 21 2.73 1.65 -12.16
CA GLU A 21 3.84 2.55 -11.87
C GLU A 21 4.73 1.97 -10.77
N THR A 22 6.04 2.11 -10.93
CA THR A 22 7.03 1.75 -9.91
C THR A 22 8.04 2.87 -9.75
N PHE A 23 8.54 3.04 -8.53
CA PHE A 23 9.52 4.07 -8.21
C PHE A 23 10.71 3.48 -7.44
N ARG A 24 11.91 3.71 -7.96
CA ARG A 24 13.18 3.39 -7.29
C ARG A 24 13.93 4.67 -6.97
N GLY A 25 14.19 4.90 -5.68
CA GLY A 25 14.91 6.08 -5.19
C GLY A 25 14.24 6.71 -3.98
N LEU A 26 14.55 8.00 -3.75
CA LEU A 26 14.00 8.78 -2.65
C LEU A 26 13.31 10.03 -3.20
N LYS A 27 12.03 10.21 -2.87
CA LYS A 27 11.29 11.47 -3.05
C LYS A 27 11.44 12.39 -1.84
N VAL A 28 11.74 11.81 -0.67
CA VAL A 28 11.82 12.49 0.62
C VAL A 28 13.01 11.94 1.41
N GLY A 29 13.73 12.82 2.09
CA GLY A 29 14.87 12.45 2.93
C GLY A 29 16.14 12.16 2.13
N SER A 30 17.07 11.44 2.75
CA SER A 30 18.39 11.14 2.15
C SER A 30 18.93 9.77 2.55
N ARG A 31 18.23 9.03 3.41
CA ARG A 31 18.65 7.72 3.93
C ARG A 31 17.71 6.65 3.41
N PRO A 32 18.15 5.39 3.25
CA PRO A 32 17.32 4.32 2.70
C PRO A 32 15.96 4.17 3.41
N GLN A 33 15.92 4.28 4.73
CA GLN A 33 14.66 4.20 5.50
C GLN A 33 13.66 5.32 5.22
N ASP A 34 14.11 6.45 4.66
CA ASP A 34 13.22 7.55 4.30
C ASP A 34 12.34 7.18 3.09
N ALA A 35 12.64 6.08 2.38
CA ALA A 35 11.85 5.56 1.28
C ALA A 35 10.38 5.26 1.66
N THR A 36 10.09 4.98 2.94
CA THR A 36 8.71 4.76 3.40
C THR A 36 7.80 5.97 3.15
N TYR A 37 8.37 7.18 3.10
CA TYR A 37 7.64 8.42 2.82
C TYR A 37 7.33 8.61 1.32
N ASN A 38 7.94 7.83 0.42
CA ASN A 38 7.70 7.94 -1.02
C ASN A 38 6.22 7.77 -1.36
N ARG A 39 5.51 6.88 -0.65
CA ARG A 39 4.07 6.64 -0.86
C ARG A 39 3.23 7.92 -0.75
N ILE A 40 3.59 8.79 0.19
CA ILE A 40 2.90 10.07 0.41
C ILE A 40 3.11 10.99 -0.80
N ALA A 41 4.33 11.01 -1.36
CA ALA A 41 4.65 11.80 -2.54
C ALA A 41 3.92 11.27 -3.77
N LEU A 42 4.08 9.99 -4.08
CA LEU A 42 3.49 9.34 -5.27
C LEU A 42 1.97 9.51 -5.32
N LEU A 43 1.25 9.16 -4.24
CA LEU A 43 -0.20 9.34 -4.19
C LEU A 43 -0.62 10.80 -4.42
N ASN A 44 0.13 11.75 -3.86
CA ASN A 44 -0.22 13.16 -4.01
C ASN A 44 0.15 13.74 -5.38
N GLU A 45 1.14 13.18 -6.08
CA GLU A 45 1.52 13.54 -7.44
C GLU A 45 0.41 13.11 -8.42
N SER A 46 -0.11 11.89 -8.31
CA SER A 46 -1.27 11.44 -9.11
C SER A 46 -2.49 12.34 -8.87
N LEU A 47 -2.76 12.69 -7.59
CA LEU A 47 -3.83 13.63 -7.26
C LEU A 47 -3.58 15.07 -7.76
N ASP A 48 -2.32 15.52 -7.81
CA ASP A 48 -1.97 16.84 -8.37
C ASP A 48 -2.10 16.84 -9.90
N ALA A 49 -1.87 15.70 -10.55
CA ALA A 49 -2.07 15.50 -11.99
C ALA A 49 -3.56 15.41 -12.40
N GLY A 50 -4.48 15.41 -11.43
CA GLY A 50 -5.92 15.39 -11.68
C GLY A 50 -6.51 13.99 -11.87
N PHE A 51 -5.79 12.93 -11.51
CA PHE A 51 -6.34 11.57 -11.52
C PHE A 51 -7.53 11.48 -10.56
N ASP A 52 -8.63 10.87 -11.01
CA ASP A 52 -9.91 10.76 -10.29
C ASP A 52 -10.39 9.31 -10.11
N GLY A 53 -9.63 8.31 -10.57
CA GLY A 53 -9.91 6.88 -10.37
C GLY A 53 -9.46 6.31 -9.03
N TRP A 54 -9.24 5.00 -8.97
CA TRP A 54 -8.66 4.33 -7.81
C TRP A 54 -7.14 4.22 -7.94
N LEU A 55 -6.42 4.61 -6.89
CA LEU A 55 -4.98 4.39 -6.75
C LEU A 55 -4.75 3.21 -5.80
N VAL A 56 -4.08 2.16 -6.27
CA VAL A 56 -3.70 1.00 -5.46
C VAL A 56 -2.21 1.09 -5.13
N PHE A 57 -1.88 1.42 -3.89
CA PHE A 57 -0.51 1.48 -3.41
C PHE A 57 -0.12 0.18 -2.70
N LEU A 58 1.05 -0.36 -3.08
CA LEU A 58 1.65 -1.56 -2.50
C LEU A 58 3.06 -1.27 -1.98
N ASP A 59 3.35 -1.73 -0.76
CA ASP A 59 4.72 -1.79 -0.25
C ASP A 59 5.55 -2.80 -1.05
N THR A 60 6.88 -2.66 -0.99
CA THR A 60 7.78 -3.47 -1.83
C THR A 60 7.75 -4.97 -1.51
N ASP A 61 7.21 -5.37 -0.36
CA ASP A 61 7.00 -6.74 0.11
C ASP A 61 5.50 -7.15 0.09
N ALA A 62 4.66 -6.36 -0.57
CA ALA A 62 3.30 -6.74 -0.95
C ALA A 62 3.22 -7.14 -2.44
N PHE A 63 2.40 -8.14 -2.75
CA PHE A 63 2.33 -8.76 -4.07
C PHE A 63 0.97 -9.43 -4.32
N VAL A 64 0.59 -9.56 -5.60
CA VAL A 64 -0.66 -10.22 -6.00
C VAL A 64 -0.46 -11.74 -5.98
N VAL A 65 -1.44 -12.46 -5.44
CA VAL A 65 -1.45 -13.93 -5.35
C VAL A 65 -2.68 -14.58 -6.01
N ASP A 66 -3.64 -13.78 -6.46
CA ASP A 66 -4.76 -14.20 -7.31
C ASP A 66 -4.77 -13.29 -8.54
N LEU A 67 -4.34 -13.84 -9.69
CA LEU A 67 -4.20 -13.10 -10.94
C LEU A 67 -5.54 -12.88 -11.67
N ASP A 68 -6.58 -13.60 -11.26
CA ASP A 68 -7.93 -13.56 -11.86
C ASP A 68 -8.93 -12.79 -10.99
N PHE A 69 -8.47 -12.21 -9.86
CA PHE A 69 -9.32 -11.44 -8.96
C PHE A 69 -9.97 -10.26 -9.70
N ASP A 70 -11.31 -10.16 -9.62
CA ASP A 70 -12.09 -9.08 -10.23
C ASP A 70 -12.04 -7.79 -9.36
N LEU A 71 -10.94 -7.04 -9.53
CA LEU A 71 -10.73 -5.79 -8.81
C LEU A 71 -11.73 -4.70 -9.22
N ASP A 72 -12.15 -4.63 -10.48
CA ASP A 72 -13.15 -3.65 -10.94
C ASP A 72 -14.49 -3.82 -10.23
N ALA A 73 -15.01 -5.04 -10.16
CA ALA A 73 -16.24 -5.31 -9.41
C ALA A 73 -16.05 -5.05 -7.92
N TYR A 74 -14.88 -5.38 -7.36
CA TYR A 74 -14.55 -5.09 -5.97
C TYR A 74 -14.54 -3.58 -5.69
N LEU A 75 -13.87 -2.77 -6.50
CA LEU A 75 -13.76 -1.32 -6.33
C LEU A 75 -15.11 -0.63 -6.58
N THR A 76 -15.89 -1.10 -7.56
CA THR A 76 -17.24 -0.60 -7.83
C THR A 76 -18.15 -0.76 -6.62
N ARG A 77 -18.09 -1.91 -5.95
CA ARG A 77 -18.85 -2.18 -4.71
C ARG A 77 -18.49 -1.23 -3.56
N HIS A 78 -17.27 -0.68 -3.56
CA HIS A 78 -16.77 0.24 -2.55
C HIS A 78 -16.63 1.67 -3.08
N SER A 79 -17.33 2.02 -4.16
CA SER A 79 -17.30 3.36 -4.77
C SER A 79 -17.77 4.48 -3.82
N ASP A 80 -18.55 4.14 -2.79
CA ASP A 80 -18.97 5.06 -1.72
C ASP A 80 -17.89 5.29 -0.65
N ARG A 81 -16.77 4.59 -0.72
CA ARG A 81 -15.69 4.63 0.27
C ARG A 81 -14.56 5.53 -0.17
N ALA A 82 -13.97 6.21 0.81
CA ALA A 82 -12.81 7.05 0.62
C ALA A 82 -11.54 6.20 0.44
N LEU A 83 -11.37 5.20 1.30
CA LEU A 83 -10.19 4.33 1.30
C LEU A 83 -10.63 2.88 1.56
N VAL A 84 -9.84 1.95 1.06
CA VAL A 84 -9.85 0.54 1.47
C VAL A 84 -8.47 0.22 2.03
N LEU A 85 -8.41 -0.28 3.26
CA LEU A 85 -7.17 -0.65 3.93
C LEU A 85 -7.42 -1.66 5.05
N ARG A 86 -6.35 -2.22 5.61
CA ARG A 86 -6.43 -3.20 6.70
C ARG A 86 -6.29 -2.52 8.07
N PRO A 87 -7.17 -2.79 9.05
CA PRO A 87 -6.94 -2.39 10.43
C PRO A 87 -5.80 -3.20 11.06
N SER A 88 -5.04 -2.61 11.97
CA SER A 88 -3.98 -3.34 12.69
C SER A 88 -4.54 -4.49 13.54
N ILE A 89 -5.77 -4.36 14.01
CA ILE A 89 -6.50 -5.40 14.73
C ILE A 89 -7.56 -5.98 13.76
N PRO A 90 -7.49 -7.27 13.41
CA PRO A 90 -8.46 -7.90 12.52
C PRO A 90 -9.91 -7.70 12.99
N GLY A 91 -10.81 -7.42 12.04
CA GLY A 91 -12.23 -7.18 12.32
C GLY A 91 -12.57 -5.83 12.96
N ALA A 92 -11.58 -5.01 13.34
CA ALA A 92 -11.84 -3.71 13.96
C ALA A 92 -12.44 -2.73 12.94
N GLN A 93 -13.61 -2.19 13.30
CA GLN A 93 -14.30 -1.13 12.56
C GLN A 93 -13.95 0.24 13.12
N ASP A 94 -14.08 1.29 12.30
CA ASP A 94 -13.77 2.68 12.68
C ASP A 94 -12.34 2.82 13.27
N ALA A 95 -11.41 1.99 12.80
CA ALA A 95 -10.07 1.89 13.37
C ALA A 95 -9.18 3.08 12.96
N TRP A 96 -8.50 3.69 13.93
CA TRP A 96 -7.42 4.64 13.63
C TRP A 96 -6.07 3.94 13.47
N ARG A 97 -5.89 2.75 14.07
CA ARG A 97 -4.69 1.90 13.91
C ARG A 97 -4.86 1.04 12.67
N VAL A 98 -4.08 1.36 11.65
CA VAL A 98 -4.16 0.74 10.33
C VAL A 98 -2.77 0.33 9.86
N ASN A 99 -2.71 -0.69 9.00
CA ASN A 99 -1.52 -1.02 8.22
C ASN A 99 -1.67 -0.39 6.83
N VAL A 100 -0.67 0.39 6.38
CA VAL A 100 -0.71 1.12 5.10
C VAL A 100 0.15 0.52 3.99
N GLY A 101 0.63 -0.72 4.16
CA GLY A 101 1.41 -1.42 3.15
C GLY A 101 0.59 -1.94 1.96
N VAL A 102 -0.73 -2.02 2.11
CA VAL A 102 -1.67 -2.08 0.99
C VAL A 102 -2.73 -1.02 1.27
N LEU A 103 -2.85 -0.05 0.37
CA LEU A 103 -3.76 1.09 0.51
C LEU A 103 -4.40 1.39 -0.83
N LEU A 104 -5.73 1.32 -0.87
CA LEU A 104 -6.53 1.68 -2.03
C LEU A 104 -7.18 3.03 -1.75
N VAL A 105 -6.98 4.00 -2.64
CA VAL A 105 -7.43 5.39 -2.49
C VAL A 105 -8.40 5.73 -3.61
N ASN A 106 -9.62 6.11 -3.25
CA ASN A 106 -10.60 6.58 -4.22
C ASN A 106 -10.37 8.08 -4.50
N ALA A 107 -9.69 8.42 -5.59
CA ALA A 107 -9.32 9.80 -5.90
C ALA A 107 -10.54 10.69 -6.24
N SER A 108 -11.67 10.10 -6.67
CA SER A 108 -12.94 10.83 -6.83
C SER A 108 -13.58 11.23 -5.49
N HIS A 109 -13.25 10.54 -4.38
CA HIS A 109 -13.92 10.75 -3.10
C HIS A 109 -13.28 11.93 -2.33
N PRO A 110 -14.03 13.01 -1.99
CA PRO A 110 -13.44 14.21 -1.39
C PRO A 110 -12.70 13.98 -0.07
N LEU A 111 -13.17 13.04 0.77
CA LEU A 111 -12.48 12.68 2.01
C LEU A 111 -11.15 11.94 1.77
N ALA A 112 -11.03 11.15 0.70
CA ALA A 112 -9.79 10.46 0.37
C ALA A 112 -8.73 11.48 -0.06
N VAL A 113 -9.09 12.38 -0.99
CA VAL A 113 -8.23 13.49 -1.42
C VAL A 113 -7.80 14.31 -0.22
N ARG A 114 -8.75 14.73 0.63
CA ARG A 114 -8.43 15.48 1.85
C ARG A 114 -7.46 14.73 2.75
N ALA A 115 -7.68 13.43 2.98
CA ALA A 115 -6.80 12.61 3.82
C ALA A 115 -5.38 12.57 3.27
N MET A 116 -5.20 12.33 1.97
CA MET A 116 -3.88 12.30 1.33
C MET A 116 -3.16 13.66 1.39
N ARG A 117 -3.91 14.76 1.23
CA ARG A 117 -3.37 16.13 1.34
C ARG A 117 -2.95 16.46 2.77
N VAL A 118 -3.75 16.04 3.77
CA VAL A 118 -3.40 16.19 5.18
C VAL A 118 -2.16 15.37 5.52
N TRP A 119 -2.07 14.13 5.03
CA TRP A 119 -0.90 13.27 5.22
C TRP A 119 0.38 13.91 4.69
N ARG A 120 0.32 14.47 3.46
CA ARG A 120 1.42 15.27 2.89
C ARG A 120 1.76 16.50 3.73
N ARG A 121 0.77 17.20 4.29
CA ARG A 121 1.00 18.35 5.17
C ARG A 121 1.69 17.93 6.48
N LEU A 122 1.25 16.83 7.08
CA LEU A 122 1.86 16.26 8.29
C LEU A 122 3.33 15.87 8.05
N LEU A 123 3.63 15.28 6.89
CA LEU A 123 5.01 15.00 6.49
C LEU A 123 5.87 16.27 6.41
N ARG A 124 5.34 17.35 5.81
CA ARG A 124 6.03 18.64 5.74
C ARG A 124 6.31 19.22 7.12
N VAL A 125 5.34 19.11 8.04
CA VAL A 125 5.52 19.54 9.44
C VAL A 125 6.60 18.70 10.13
N ALA A 126 6.53 17.38 10.02
CA ALA A 126 7.53 16.48 10.60
C ALA A 126 8.94 16.79 10.07
N ARG A 127 9.06 17.13 8.78
CA ARG A 127 10.33 17.56 8.18
C ARG A 127 10.82 18.87 8.79
N ALA A 128 9.94 19.86 8.89
CA ALA A 128 10.26 21.19 9.42
C ALA A 128 10.66 21.17 10.90
N THR A 129 10.10 20.25 11.69
CA THR A 129 10.45 20.05 13.10
C THR A 129 11.69 19.16 13.31
N GLY A 130 12.35 18.73 12.24
CA GLY A 130 13.55 17.90 12.30
C GLY A 130 13.30 16.45 12.67
N GLN A 131 12.05 15.99 12.78
CA GLN A 131 11.73 14.60 13.12
C GLN A 131 12.33 13.61 12.12
N LEU A 132 12.30 13.98 10.82
CA LEU A 132 12.88 13.15 9.77
C LEU A 132 14.41 13.10 9.84
N SER A 133 15.07 14.06 10.48
CA SER A 133 16.54 14.06 10.62
C SER A 133 17.02 13.18 11.78
N LEU A 134 16.12 12.80 12.70
CA LEU A 134 16.47 11.94 13.83
C LEU A 134 16.84 10.53 13.35
N PRO A 135 17.77 9.84 14.01
CA PRO A 135 17.94 8.41 13.83
C PRO A 135 16.60 7.69 14.03
N TRP A 136 16.31 6.67 13.21
CA TRP A 136 15.00 6.01 13.18
C TRP A 136 14.52 5.54 14.57
N ARG A 137 15.43 5.08 15.43
CA ARG A 137 15.14 4.65 16.81
C ARG A 137 14.62 5.77 17.73
N TYR A 138 14.85 7.03 17.35
CA TYR A 138 14.40 8.22 18.08
C TYR A 138 13.32 8.99 17.31
N ALA A 139 13.02 8.61 16.06
CA ALA A 139 11.95 9.21 15.30
C ALA A 139 10.61 8.79 15.92
N LEU A 140 9.83 9.77 16.40
CA LEU A 140 8.53 9.50 17.00
C LEU A 140 7.48 9.16 15.93
N VAL A 141 7.73 9.58 14.69
CA VAL A 141 6.80 9.50 13.57
C VAL A 141 7.44 8.79 12.39
N ASP A 142 6.62 7.99 11.72
CA ASP A 142 6.84 7.40 10.40
C ASP A 142 5.61 7.74 9.54
N ASP A 143 5.64 7.41 8.26
CA ASP A 143 4.53 7.67 7.33
C ASP A 143 3.21 7.08 7.86
N GLN A 144 3.21 5.84 8.34
CA GLN A 144 2.03 5.18 8.87
C GLN A 144 1.46 5.94 10.08
N LYS A 145 2.30 6.30 11.06
CA LYS A 145 1.89 7.07 12.24
C LYS A 145 1.33 8.43 11.85
N LEU A 146 1.89 9.11 10.85
CA LEU A 146 1.34 10.37 10.37
C LEU A 146 -0.09 10.19 9.84
N LEU A 147 -0.39 9.11 9.11
CA LEU A 147 -1.76 8.82 8.69
C LEU A 147 -2.63 8.48 9.90
N GLN A 148 -2.15 7.64 10.82
CA GLN A 148 -2.90 7.26 12.02
C GLN A 148 -3.25 8.47 12.89
N PHE A 149 -2.35 9.46 13.04
CA PHE A 149 -2.65 10.72 13.73
C PHE A 149 -3.78 11.49 13.06
N HIS A 150 -3.81 11.53 11.72
CA HIS A 150 -4.94 12.13 11.00
C HIS A 150 -6.25 11.37 11.25
N LEU A 151 -6.23 10.04 11.20
CA LEU A 151 -7.42 9.20 11.40
C LEU A 151 -7.97 9.32 12.83
N MET A 152 -7.10 9.37 13.85
CA MET A 152 -7.50 9.66 15.24
C MET A 152 -8.28 10.97 15.34
N ALA A 153 -7.79 12.02 14.68
CA ALA A 153 -8.40 13.35 14.69
C ALA A 153 -9.60 13.50 13.75
N SER A 154 -9.90 12.50 12.90
CA SER A 154 -10.93 12.62 11.86
C SER A 154 -11.91 11.44 11.85
N PRO A 155 -12.91 11.43 12.75
CA PRO A 155 -13.97 10.42 12.75
C PRO A 155 -14.74 10.34 11.43
N ALA A 156 -14.91 11.47 10.73
CA ALA A 156 -15.57 11.49 9.42
C ALA A 156 -14.79 10.69 8.37
N THR A 157 -13.47 10.84 8.35
CA THR A 157 -12.61 10.04 7.46
C THR A 157 -12.68 8.57 7.83
N ARG A 158 -12.55 8.22 9.12
CA ARG A 158 -12.59 6.82 9.57
C ARG A 158 -13.89 6.09 9.21
N ARG A 159 -15.04 6.77 9.27
CA ARG A 159 -16.34 6.20 8.84
C ARG A 159 -16.46 6.01 7.33
N ALA A 160 -15.69 6.75 6.55
CA ALA A 160 -15.64 6.61 5.10
C ALA A 160 -14.63 5.55 4.62
N ILE A 161 -13.91 4.90 5.53
CA ILE A 161 -12.98 3.81 5.21
C ILE A 161 -13.73 2.48 5.23
N HIS A 162 -13.47 1.64 4.24
CA HIS A 162 -13.72 0.21 4.33
C HIS A 162 -12.49 -0.48 4.93
N TYR A 163 -12.70 -1.18 6.04
CA TYR A 163 -11.66 -1.93 6.74
C TYR A 163 -11.71 -3.37 6.27
N GLU A 164 -10.76 -3.73 5.41
CA GLU A 164 -10.72 -5.04 4.78
C GLU A 164 -10.12 -6.11 5.70
N ASP A 165 -10.60 -7.34 5.53
CA ASP A 165 -10.11 -8.50 6.23
C ASP A 165 -8.66 -8.83 5.82
N PRO A 166 -7.76 -9.12 6.77
CA PRO A 166 -6.40 -9.55 6.46
C PRO A 166 -6.32 -10.84 5.62
N ALA A 167 -7.39 -11.63 5.55
CA ALA A 167 -7.50 -12.79 4.69
C ALA A 167 -7.72 -12.43 3.21
N LEU A 168 -8.12 -11.19 2.88
CA LEU A 168 -8.23 -10.75 1.48
C LEU A 168 -7.01 -9.94 1.04
N ILE A 169 -6.61 -8.94 1.83
CA ILE A 169 -5.46 -8.08 1.53
C ILE A 169 -4.58 -7.84 2.76
N ASN A 170 -3.31 -7.51 2.52
CA ASN A 170 -2.39 -6.98 3.53
C ASN A 170 -2.14 -7.93 4.71
N GLY A 171 -2.28 -9.24 4.49
CA GLY A 171 -1.98 -10.30 5.43
C GLY A 171 -1.03 -11.34 4.83
N ALA A 172 -0.33 -12.06 5.69
CA ALA A 172 0.59 -13.12 5.24
C ALA A 172 -0.15 -14.30 4.59
N ASP A 173 -1.44 -14.52 4.85
CA ASP A 173 -2.24 -15.57 4.22
C ASP A 173 -3.33 -15.02 3.30
N ALA A 174 -3.23 -13.73 2.93
CA ALA A 174 -4.24 -13.06 2.11
C ALA A 174 -4.45 -13.75 0.76
N THR A 175 -5.69 -13.85 0.29
CA THR A 175 -6.06 -14.55 -0.94
C THR A 175 -5.94 -13.70 -2.20
N PHE A 176 -5.85 -12.37 -2.10
CA PHE A 176 -5.66 -11.50 -3.26
C PHE A 176 -4.33 -10.75 -3.22
N ILE A 177 -4.11 -9.88 -2.24
CA ILE A 177 -2.86 -9.12 -2.09
C ILE A 177 -2.17 -9.52 -0.79
N ALA A 178 -1.16 -10.35 -0.90
CA ALA A 178 -0.35 -10.78 0.23
C ALA A 178 0.67 -9.73 0.62
N HIS A 179 1.03 -9.70 1.90
CA HIS A 179 2.08 -8.83 2.43
C HIS A 179 2.85 -9.55 3.54
N TYR A 180 4.16 -9.70 3.36
CA TYR A 180 5.05 -10.31 4.36
C TYR A 180 5.81 -9.24 5.14
N LEU A 181 5.38 -9.00 6.38
CA LEU A 181 5.99 -7.98 7.22
C LEU A 181 7.36 -8.44 7.75
N LEU A 182 8.19 -7.45 8.12
CA LEU A 182 9.45 -7.70 8.82
C LEU A 182 9.26 -8.47 10.14
N SER A 183 8.11 -8.32 10.79
CA SER A 183 7.75 -9.06 11.99
C SER A 183 7.50 -10.55 11.74
N ASP A 184 7.11 -10.91 10.52
CA ASP A 184 6.68 -12.27 10.19
C ASP A 184 7.91 -13.10 9.79
N ILE A 185 8.77 -12.52 8.95
CA ILE A 185 9.97 -13.18 8.42
C ILE A 185 11.15 -12.19 8.48
N PRO A 186 11.91 -12.15 9.59
CA PRO A 186 12.96 -11.15 9.79
C PRO A 186 14.11 -11.22 8.77
N ASP A 187 14.45 -12.44 8.33
CA ASP A 187 15.52 -12.68 7.36
C ASP A 187 15.09 -12.28 5.94
N LEU A 188 15.90 -11.44 5.30
CA LEU A 188 15.56 -10.86 3.99
C LEU A 188 15.55 -11.93 2.89
N ASP A 189 16.54 -12.80 2.86
CA ASP A 189 16.70 -13.80 1.82
C ASP A 189 15.59 -14.86 1.92
N MET A 190 15.28 -15.30 3.13
CA MET A 190 14.14 -16.17 3.41
C MET A 190 12.82 -15.53 2.98
N ARG A 191 12.61 -14.24 3.28
CA ARG A 191 11.39 -13.55 2.85
C ARG A 191 11.31 -13.47 1.33
N VAL A 192 12.39 -13.11 0.66
CA VAL A 192 12.45 -13.06 -0.81
C VAL A 192 12.13 -14.44 -1.41
N ALA A 193 12.71 -15.52 -0.87
CA ALA A 193 12.45 -16.88 -1.33
C ALA A 193 10.99 -17.31 -1.13
N MET A 194 10.39 -16.98 0.02
CA MET A 194 8.99 -17.28 0.31
C MET A 194 8.04 -16.51 -0.60
N ILE A 195 8.32 -15.23 -0.88
CA ILE A 195 7.51 -14.44 -1.82
C ILE A 195 7.63 -15.01 -3.23
N ALA A 196 8.84 -15.31 -3.70
CA ALA A 196 9.08 -15.91 -5.02
C ALA A 196 8.30 -17.22 -5.18
N ALA A 197 8.38 -18.12 -4.19
CA ALA A 197 7.66 -19.39 -4.22
C ALA A 197 6.13 -19.21 -4.27
N ARG A 198 5.60 -18.19 -3.56
CA ARG A 198 4.17 -17.91 -3.58
C ARG A 198 3.70 -17.27 -4.89
N ILE A 199 4.52 -16.40 -5.47
CA ILE A 199 4.27 -15.84 -6.80
C ILE A 199 4.24 -16.96 -7.85
N ASP A 200 5.22 -17.87 -7.82
CA ASP A 200 5.27 -18.99 -8.76
C ASP A 200 4.03 -19.88 -8.67
N ARG A 201 3.53 -20.09 -7.45
CA ARG A 201 2.25 -20.78 -7.23
C ARG A 201 1.07 -20.02 -7.84
N ALA A 202 0.98 -18.70 -7.66
CA ALA A 202 -0.09 -17.89 -8.25
C ALA A 202 -0.12 -17.98 -9.78
N PHE A 203 1.05 -17.94 -10.43
CA PHE A 203 1.17 -18.13 -11.88
C PHE A 203 0.76 -19.54 -12.31
N ALA A 204 1.19 -20.57 -11.57
CA ALA A 204 0.81 -21.95 -11.86
C ALA A 204 -0.70 -22.19 -11.72
N GLU A 205 -1.34 -21.59 -10.70
CA GLU A 205 -2.78 -21.67 -10.47
C GLU A 205 -3.58 -20.95 -11.57
N ALA A 206 -3.10 -19.80 -12.05
CA ALA A 206 -3.69 -19.06 -13.17
C ALA A 206 -3.39 -19.69 -14.55
N GLY A 207 -2.45 -20.63 -14.64
CA GLY A 207 -2.00 -21.20 -15.91
C GLY A 207 -1.25 -20.21 -16.81
N VAL A 208 -0.57 -19.22 -16.21
CA VAL A 208 0.14 -18.14 -16.91
C VAL A 208 1.65 -18.32 -16.78
N ASP A 209 2.41 -18.11 -17.87
CA ASP A 209 3.88 -18.12 -17.84
C ASP A 209 4.43 -16.82 -17.25
N PRO A 210 5.20 -16.83 -16.13
CA PRO A 210 5.75 -15.62 -15.53
C PRO A 210 6.89 -14.97 -16.33
N ALA A 211 7.46 -15.64 -17.34
CA ALA A 211 8.65 -15.18 -18.06
C ALA A 211 8.58 -13.71 -18.57
N PRO A 212 7.44 -13.20 -19.10
CA PRO A 212 7.35 -11.82 -19.59
C PRO A 212 7.57 -10.73 -18.51
N TRP A 213 7.34 -11.06 -17.23
CA TRP A 213 7.35 -10.07 -16.14
C TRP A 213 8.53 -10.20 -15.17
N ARG A 214 9.41 -11.18 -15.37
CA ARG A 214 10.62 -11.43 -14.53
C ARG A 214 11.84 -10.57 -14.90
N THR A 215 11.68 -9.58 -15.79
CA THR A 215 12.75 -8.69 -16.28
C THR A 215 12.95 -7.47 -15.39
#